data_AF-A0A1X6MRX8-F1
#
_entry.id   AF-A0A1X6MRX8-F1
#
_cell.length_a   1.000
_cell.length_b   1.000
_cell.length_c   1.000
_cell.angle_alpha   90.00
_cell.angle_beta   90.00
_cell.angle_gamma   90.00
#
_symmetry.space_group_name_H-M   'P 1'
#
loop_
_entity.id
_entity.type
_entity.pdbx_description
1 polymer ?
#
loop_
_entity_poly.entity_id
_entity_poly.type
_entity_poly.pdbx_seq_one_letter_code
_entity_poly.pdbx_strand_id
1 'polypeptide(L)'
;MSRFAVLAIALSIVVAAVFGTPVADVDLEKRVDHTGQATWYDVGLGACGYTDVASSPVVAISHDIYGSGGNCNQWMQITNKANGKVEYGKTRDECEGCDATSIDLSSSLFESLGAPLSEGVLQVEWHFMAKGWSP
;
A
#
# COMPACT_ATOMS: atom_id res chain seq x y z
N MET A 1 31.56 77.48 18.83
CA MET A 1 32.26 76.59 17.89
C MET A 1 32.16 75.17 18.41
N SER A 2 31.56 74.32 17.58
CA SER A 2 31.22 72.91 17.80
C SER A 2 32.41 72.05 18.21
N ARG A 3 32.23 71.10 19.15
CA ARG A 3 32.78 69.73 19.08
C ARG A 3 31.84 68.74 19.78
N PHE A 4 31.06 68.05 18.97
CA PHE A 4 30.32 66.84 19.31
C PHE A 4 31.28 65.71 19.73
N ALA A 5 30.97 65.01 20.81
CA ALA A 5 31.51 63.68 21.08
C ALA A 5 30.38 62.67 20.87
N VAL A 6 30.38 62.04 19.69
CA VAL A 6 29.48 60.93 19.35
C VAL A 6 30.16 59.64 19.78
N LEU A 7 29.64 58.96 20.80
CA LEU A 7 29.95 57.55 21.04
C LEU A 7 28.81 56.73 20.42
N ALA A 8 29.06 56.15 19.25
CA ALA A 8 28.14 55.26 18.58
C ALA A 8 28.20 53.86 19.23
N ILE A 9 27.10 53.45 19.85
CA ILE A 9 26.93 52.07 20.34
C ILE A 9 26.54 51.21 19.14
N ALA A 10 27.46 50.33 18.71
CA ALA A 10 27.19 49.36 17.66
C ALA A 10 26.25 48.26 18.20
N LEU A 11 24.99 48.24 17.74
CA LEU A 11 24.03 47.19 18.04
C LEU A 11 24.06 46.16 16.90
N SER A 12 24.75 45.05 17.13
CA SER A 12 24.80 43.92 16.19
C SER A 12 23.45 43.20 16.17
N ILE A 13 22.67 43.40 15.10
CA ILE A 13 21.44 42.63 14.86
C ILE A 13 21.83 41.31 14.20
N VAL A 14 21.74 40.21 14.94
CA VAL A 14 21.86 38.84 14.39
C VAL A 14 20.51 38.47 13.80
N VAL A 15 20.38 38.55 12.48
CA VAL A 15 19.19 38.07 11.76
C VAL A 15 19.32 36.56 11.59
N ALA A 16 18.61 35.78 12.41
CA ALA A 16 18.45 34.36 12.21
C ALA A 16 17.48 34.11 11.04
N ALA A 17 18.00 33.68 9.89
CA ALA A 17 17.17 33.26 8.77
C ALA A 17 16.58 31.87 9.08
N VAL A 18 15.26 31.82 9.29
CA VAL A 18 14.51 30.56 9.42
C VAL A 18 14.25 30.02 8.01
N PHE A 19 15.01 29.01 7.60
CA PHE A 19 14.75 28.28 6.35
C PHE A 19 13.62 27.27 6.61
N GLY A 20 12.43 27.53 6.08
CA GLY A 20 11.37 26.53 6.01
C GLY A 20 11.70 25.53 4.90
N THR A 21 11.82 24.25 5.24
CA THR A 21 11.94 23.18 4.23
C THR A 21 10.59 23.01 3.53
N PRO A 22 10.55 22.87 2.19
CA PRO A 22 9.30 22.52 1.52
C PRO A 22 8.85 21.14 2.02
N VAL A 23 7.61 21.07 2.50
CA VAL A 23 6.94 19.80 2.81
C VAL A 23 6.75 19.10 1.47
N ALA A 24 7.21 17.85 1.34
CA ALA A 24 6.97 17.05 0.15
C ALA A 24 5.47 17.02 -0.13
N ASP A 25 5.08 17.32 -1.36
CA ASP A 25 3.68 17.31 -1.80
C ASP A 25 3.16 15.87 -1.66
N VAL A 26 2.30 15.63 -0.68
CA VAL A 26 1.69 14.32 -0.45
C VAL A 26 0.48 14.25 -1.35
N ASP A 27 0.65 13.64 -2.53
CA ASP A 27 -0.47 13.34 -3.42
C ASP A 27 -1.39 12.32 -2.74
N LEU A 28 -2.55 12.79 -2.27
CA LEU A 28 -3.54 11.99 -1.56
C LEU A 28 -4.40 11.26 -2.59
N GLU A 29 -3.99 10.05 -2.98
CA GLU A 29 -4.82 9.17 -3.79
C GLU A 29 -6.06 8.73 -3.00
N LYS A 30 -7.26 8.88 -3.61
CA LYS A 30 -8.51 8.41 -3.02
C LYS A 30 -8.50 6.87 -2.99
N ARG A 31 -8.68 6.30 -1.80
CA ARG A 31 -8.86 4.85 -1.64
C ARG A 31 -10.23 4.42 -2.18
N VAL A 32 -10.24 3.32 -2.91
CA VAL A 32 -11.45 2.66 -3.39
C VAL A 32 -11.55 1.33 -2.64
N ASP A 33 -12.58 1.20 -1.81
CA ASP A 33 -12.86 -0.02 -1.08
C ASP A 33 -13.63 -1.01 -1.96
N HIS A 34 -13.20 -2.27 -1.90
CA HIS A 34 -13.81 -3.38 -2.59
C HIS A 34 -14.33 -4.38 -1.55
N THR A 35 -15.42 -5.06 -1.88
CA THR A 35 -15.89 -6.24 -1.15
C THR A 35 -15.94 -7.39 -2.15
N GLY A 36 -15.44 -8.55 -1.75
CA GLY A 36 -15.35 -9.71 -2.63
C GLY A 36 -15.02 -10.98 -1.88
N GLN A 37 -14.87 -12.06 -2.64
CA GLN A 37 -14.40 -13.34 -2.11
C GLN A 37 -12.87 -13.37 -2.14
N ALA A 38 -12.28 -13.98 -1.12
CA ALA A 38 -10.88 -14.38 -1.14
C ALA A 38 -10.80 -15.91 -1.18
N THR A 39 -10.11 -16.46 -2.17
CA THR A 39 -9.75 -17.88 -2.26
C THR A 39 -8.24 -18.05 -2.09
N TRP A 40 -7.72 -19.25 -2.34
CA TRP A 40 -6.29 -19.48 -2.40
C TRP A 40 -5.87 -20.35 -3.59
N TYR A 41 -4.61 -20.18 -4.02
CA TYR A 41 -4.02 -20.90 -5.14
C TYR A 41 -2.58 -21.37 -4.88
N ASP A 42 -2.12 -22.29 -5.73
CA ASP A 42 -0.73 -22.72 -5.77
C ASP A 42 0.14 -21.67 -6.49
N VAL A 43 0.91 -20.91 -5.70
CA VAL A 43 1.74 -19.81 -6.19
C VAL A 43 2.88 -20.32 -7.09
N GLY A 44 3.15 -19.59 -8.18
CA GLY A 44 4.25 -19.86 -9.09
C GLY A 44 4.72 -18.61 -9.84
N LEU A 45 4.97 -18.74 -11.15
CA LEU A 45 5.22 -17.59 -12.04
C LEU A 45 3.89 -16.86 -12.29
N GLY A 46 3.77 -15.64 -11.78
CA GLY A 46 2.57 -14.82 -11.97
C GLY A 46 2.64 -13.91 -13.20
N ALA A 47 1.48 -13.41 -13.62
CA ALA A 47 1.30 -12.48 -14.74
C ALA A 47 2.09 -11.18 -14.61
N CYS A 48 2.49 -10.78 -13.39
CA CYS A 48 3.39 -9.64 -13.20
C CYS A 48 4.86 -9.94 -13.55
N GLY A 49 5.19 -11.16 -14.00
CA GLY A 49 6.51 -11.55 -14.48
C GLY A 49 7.48 -11.99 -13.38
N TYR A 50 6.99 -12.37 -12.20
CA TYR A 50 7.80 -12.82 -11.09
C TYR A 50 7.38 -14.19 -10.59
N THR A 51 8.36 -14.96 -10.12
CA THR A 51 8.10 -16.23 -9.42
C THR A 51 8.06 -15.97 -7.92
N ASP A 52 6.97 -16.39 -7.29
CA ASP A 52 6.78 -16.36 -5.84
C ASP A 52 6.54 -17.78 -5.33
N VAL A 53 6.45 -17.93 -4.01
CA VAL A 53 6.21 -19.22 -3.36
C VAL A 53 5.00 -19.11 -2.44
N ALA A 54 4.47 -20.25 -1.99
CA ALA A 54 3.30 -20.32 -1.12
C ALA A 54 3.42 -19.50 0.18
N SER A 55 4.64 -19.26 0.67
CA SER A 55 4.89 -18.43 1.86
C SER A 55 4.97 -16.92 1.58
N SER A 56 5.11 -16.50 0.32
CA SER A 56 5.10 -15.08 -0.06
C SER A 56 3.70 -14.50 0.16
N PRO A 57 3.54 -13.28 0.73
CA PRO A 57 2.23 -12.66 0.92
C PRO A 57 1.73 -12.04 -0.39
N VAL A 58 1.26 -12.88 -1.31
CA VAL A 58 0.93 -12.48 -2.68
C VAL A 58 -0.52 -12.72 -3.03
N VAL A 59 -1.00 -11.93 -3.99
CA VAL A 59 -2.40 -11.88 -4.42
C VAL A 59 -2.46 -11.90 -5.94
N ALA A 60 -3.34 -12.74 -6.47
CA ALA A 60 -3.87 -12.63 -7.82
C ALA A 60 -5.16 -11.78 -7.78
N ILE A 61 -5.21 -10.74 -8.60
CA ILE A 61 -6.41 -9.89 -8.75
C ILE A 61 -7.19 -10.33 -9.99
N SER A 62 -8.50 -10.09 -10.01
CA SER A 62 -9.34 -10.41 -11.17
C SER A 62 -8.80 -9.80 -12.47
N HIS A 63 -9.02 -10.45 -13.60
CA HIS A 63 -8.68 -9.94 -14.93
C HIS A 63 -9.26 -8.52 -15.18
N ASP A 64 -10.45 -8.24 -14.66
CA ASP A 64 -11.11 -6.93 -14.74
C ASP A 64 -10.28 -5.82 -14.09
N ILE A 65 -9.67 -6.08 -12.92
CA ILE A 65 -8.81 -5.11 -12.21
C ILE A 65 -7.39 -5.14 -12.79
N TYR A 66 -6.88 -6.32 -13.13
CA TYR A 66 -5.54 -6.49 -13.67
C TYR A 66 -5.36 -5.66 -14.95
N GLY A 67 -6.27 -5.82 -15.91
CA GLY A 67 -6.24 -5.13 -17.20
C GLY A 67 -4.90 -5.31 -17.91
N SER A 68 -4.04 -4.30 -17.87
CA SER A 68 -2.69 -4.34 -18.44
C SER A 68 -1.56 -4.41 -17.40
N GLY A 69 -1.86 -4.88 -16.18
CA GLY A 69 -0.91 -4.99 -15.08
C GLY A 69 -0.60 -3.68 -14.34
N GLY A 70 -1.50 -2.69 -14.39
CA GLY A 70 -1.27 -1.35 -13.82
C GLY A 70 -1.06 -1.33 -12.30
N ASN A 71 -1.51 -2.39 -11.60
CA ASN A 71 -1.37 -2.59 -10.16
C ASN A 71 -0.32 -3.64 -9.78
N CYS A 72 0.47 -4.15 -10.73
CA CYS A 72 1.56 -5.07 -10.41
C CYS A 72 2.51 -4.47 -9.37
N ASN A 73 2.90 -5.29 -8.39
CA ASN A 73 3.71 -4.92 -7.22
C ASN A 73 3.06 -3.94 -6.23
N GLN A 74 1.83 -3.50 -6.47
CA GLN A 74 1.08 -2.67 -5.53
C GLN A 74 0.57 -3.53 -4.38
N TRP A 75 0.75 -3.04 -3.16
CA TRP A 75 0.24 -3.68 -1.96
C TRP A 75 -1.23 -3.31 -1.73
N MET A 76 -1.95 -4.21 -1.10
CA MET A 76 -3.32 -4.00 -0.64
C MET A 76 -3.48 -4.40 0.82
N GLN A 77 -4.40 -3.74 1.50
CA GLN A 77 -4.88 -4.15 2.81
C GLN A 77 -6.11 -5.05 2.59
N ILE A 78 -6.14 -6.20 3.25
CA ILE A 78 -7.21 -7.19 3.16
C ILE A 78 -7.76 -7.43 4.57
N THR A 79 -9.08 -7.32 4.71
CA THR A 79 -9.79 -7.49 5.98
C THR A 79 -10.75 -8.66 5.87
N ASN A 80 -10.58 -9.70 6.68
CA ASN A 80 -11.54 -10.78 6.80
C ASN A 80 -12.78 -10.29 7.56
N LYS A 81 -13.93 -10.28 6.90
CA LYS A 81 -15.18 -9.74 7.47
C LYS A 81 -15.73 -10.59 8.62
N ALA A 82 -15.36 -11.87 8.69
CA ALA A 82 -15.87 -12.79 9.71
C ALA A 82 -15.21 -12.56 11.09
N ASN A 83 -13.93 -12.20 11.11
CA ASN A 83 -13.14 -12.09 12.35
C ASN A 83 -12.44 -10.74 12.54
N GLY A 84 -12.51 -9.82 11.56
CA GLY A 84 -11.89 -8.50 11.59
C GLY A 84 -10.37 -8.50 11.47
N LYS A 85 -9.74 -9.64 11.16
CA LYS A 85 -8.29 -9.69 10.94
C LYS A 85 -7.90 -8.94 9.67
N VAL A 86 -6.79 -8.23 9.77
CA VAL A 86 -6.23 -7.42 8.69
C VAL A 86 -4.85 -7.95 8.33
N GLU A 87 -4.64 -8.19 7.05
CA GLU A 87 -3.37 -8.64 6.48
C GLU A 87 -3.03 -7.82 5.23
N TYR A 88 -1.79 -7.90 4.77
CA TYR A 88 -1.33 -7.17 3.59
C TYR A 88 -0.81 -8.15 2.53
N GLY A 89 -1.29 -7.95 1.31
CA GLY A 89 -0.91 -8.76 0.16
C GLY A 89 -0.30 -7.92 -0.94
N LYS A 90 0.69 -8.47 -1.64
CA LYS A 90 1.30 -7.84 -2.82
C LYS A 90 0.67 -8.41 -4.09
N THR A 91 0.22 -7.53 -4.98
CA THR A 91 -0.32 -7.94 -6.28
C THR A 91 0.80 -8.49 -7.16
N ARG A 92 0.67 -9.76 -7.56
CA ARG A 92 1.72 -10.47 -8.31
C ARG A 92 1.20 -11.30 -9.47
N ASP A 93 -0.11 -11.47 -9.56
CA ASP A 93 -0.71 -12.33 -10.55
C ASP A 93 -2.08 -11.82 -11.02
N GLU A 94 -2.56 -12.43 -12.09
CA GLU A 94 -3.89 -12.23 -12.67
C GLU A 94 -4.72 -13.49 -12.46
N CYS A 95 -5.93 -13.33 -11.96
CA CYS A 95 -6.90 -14.39 -11.78
C CYS A 95 -7.98 -14.29 -12.87
N GLU A 96 -7.80 -15.05 -13.94
CA GLU A 96 -8.75 -15.13 -15.08
C GLU A 96 -10.13 -15.67 -14.68
N GLY A 97 -10.19 -16.50 -13.65
CA GLY A 97 -11.44 -17.11 -13.16
C GLY A 97 -12.16 -16.33 -12.06
N CYS A 98 -11.56 -15.25 -11.54
CA CYS A 98 -12.12 -14.50 -10.43
C CYS A 98 -13.20 -13.52 -10.91
N ASP A 99 -14.28 -13.39 -10.12
CA ASP A 99 -15.23 -12.28 -10.27
C ASP A 99 -14.52 -10.92 -10.10
N ALA A 100 -15.14 -9.86 -10.60
CA ALA A 100 -14.56 -8.51 -10.71
C ALA A 100 -13.82 -8.01 -9.45
N THR A 101 -14.29 -8.30 -8.24
CA THR A 101 -13.64 -7.87 -6.97
C THR A 101 -13.12 -9.01 -6.11
N SER A 102 -13.19 -10.24 -6.61
CA SER A 102 -12.62 -11.41 -5.95
C SER A 102 -11.10 -11.46 -6.14
N ILE A 103 -10.41 -11.97 -5.13
CA ILE A 103 -8.95 -12.08 -5.08
C ILE A 103 -8.55 -13.50 -4.74
N ASP A 104 -7.42 -13.95 -5.27
CA ASP A 104 -6.87 -15.28 -4.99
C ASP A 104 -5.55 -15.13 -4.23
N LEU A 105 -5.46 -15.70 -3.04
CA LEU A 105 -4.35 -15.47 -2.13
C LEU A 105 -3.33 -16.60 -2.19
N SER A 106 -2.07 -16.31 -1.86
CA SER A 106 -1.17 -17.40 -1.46
C SER A 106 -1.73 -18.13 -0.24
N SER A 107 -1.43 -19.42 -0.11
CA SER A 107 -1.94 -20.23 1.00
C SER A 107 -1.56 -19.64 2.37
N SER A 108 -0.34 -19.10 2.53
CA SER A 108 0.07 -18.49 3.80
C SER A 108 -0.71 -17.21 4.13
N LEU A 109 -1.05 -16.41 3.13
CA LEU A 109 -1.81 -15.17 3.30
C LEU A 109 -3.28 -15.45 3.60
N PHE A 110 -3.86 -16.49 2.99
CA PHE A 110 -5.20 -16.96 3.35
C PHE A 110 -5.25 -17.42 4.81
N GLU A 111 -4.27 -18.21 5.24
CA GLU A 111 -4.20 -18.70 6.62
C GLU A 111 -3.95 -17.59 7.65
N SER A 112 -3.15 -16.57 7.30
CA SER A 112 -2.88 -15.44 8.21
C SER A 112 -4.14 -14.62 8.52
N LEU A 113 -5.10 -14.56 7.58
CA LEU A 113 -6.46 -14.03 7.79
C LEU A 113 -7.31 -14.85 8.79
N GLY A 114 -6.75 -15.91 9.37
CA GLY A 114 -7.31 -16.64 10.50
C GLY A 114 -8.32 -17.72 10.12
N ALA A 115 -8.18 -18.30 8.94
CA ALA A 115 -9.00 -19.40 8.46
C ALA A 115 -8.12 -20.54 7.92
N PRO A 116 -8.47 -21.81 8.13
CA PRO A 116 -7.75 -22.91 7.50
C PRO A 116 -8.07 -22.97 6.00
N LEU A 117 -7.13 -23.45 5.18
CA LEU A 117 -7.32 -23.62 3.72
C LEU A 117 -8.58 -24.44 3.36
N SER A 118 -9.01 -25.34 4.25
CA SER A 118 -10.21 -26.16 4.07
C SER A 118 -11.52 -25.36 4.05
N GLU A 119 -11.52 -24.13 4.55
CA GLU A 119 -12.66 -23.21 4.41
C GLU A 119 -12.84 -22.78 2.95
N GLY A 120 -11.75 -22.70 2.19
CA GLY A 120 -11.72 -22.49 0.74
C GLY A 120 -12.04 -21.06 0.30
N VAL A 121 -13.00 -20.41 0.94
CA VAL A 121 -13.49 -19.08 0.56
C VAL A 121 -13.76 -18.22 1.79
N LEU A 122 -13.23 -16.99 1.80
CA LEU A 122 -13.51 -15.97 2.81
C LEU A 122 -14.26 -14.79 2.19
N GLN A 123 -15.12 -14.14 2.98
CA GLN A 123 -15.68 -12.84 2.62
C GLN A 123 -14.74 -11.75 3.13
N VAL A 124 -14.23 -10.91 2.23
CA VAL A 124 -13.23 -9.90 2.55
C VAL A 124 -13.64 -8.49 2.10
N GLU A 125 -13.09 -7.50 2.79
CA GLU A 125 -13.00 -6.11 2.32
C GLU A 125 -11.54 -5.78 2.05
N TRP A 126 -11.25 -5.13 0.93
CA TRP A 126 -9.87 -4.80 0.59
C TRP A 126 -9.76 -3.51 -0.23
N HIS A 127 -8.61 -2.87 -0.14
CA HIS A 127 -8.27 -1.73 -1.00
C HIS A 127 -6.77 -1.68 -1.27
N PHE A 128 -6.41 -1.10 -2.40
CA PHE A 128 -5.01 -0.83 -2.69
C PHE A 128 -4.43 0.23 -1.75
N MET A 129 -3.20 0.00 -1.33
CA MET A 129 -2.36 1.00 -0.68
C MET A 129 -1.76 1.93 -1.73
N ALA A 130 -1.26 3.09 -1.31
CA ALA A 130 -0.59 4.02 -2.22
C ALA A 130 0.53 3.32 -3.01
N LYS A 131 0.71 3.68 -4.28
CA LYS A 131 1.79 3.10 -5.09
C LYS A 131 3.16 3.33 -4.44
N GLY A 132 3.96 2.27 -4.37
CA GLY A 132 5.28 2.29 -3.72
C GLY A 132 5.25 2.11 -2.20
N TRP A 133 4.09 2.10 -1.56
CA TRP A 133 3.97 1.72 -0.15
C TRP A 133 4.27 0.22 0.04
N SER A 134 4.88 -0.14 1.16
CA SER A 134 5.06 -1.52 1.63
C SER A 134 4.85 -1.59 3.15
N PRO A 135 4.35 -2.73 3.67
CA PRO A 135 4.26 -2.98 5.11
C PRO A 135 5.64 -3.09 5.76
#